data_AF-A0A653DYC0-F1
#
_entry.id   AF-A0A653DYC0-F1
#
_cell.length_a   1.000
_cell.length_b   1.000
_cell.length_c   1.000
_cell.angle_alpha   90.00
_cell.angle_beta   90.00
_cell.angle_gamma   90.00
#
_symmetry.space_group_name_H-M   'P 1'
#
loop_
_entity.id
_entity.type
_entity.pdbx_description
1 polymer ?
#
loop_
_entity_poly.entity_id
_entity_poly.type
_entity_poly.pdbx_seq_one_letter_code
_entity_poly.pdbx_strand_id
1 'polypeptide(L)'
;MNIKEHDNFMVGVQHALSLPIRARCAELTVLLDRGSLLELHSFFPVLIDNIFGPQGTLAWGLRSITEAQEDFHQLHHFLSPCGPLFKFIYTLLKDPNIKYEFPLSYLPTKIRQFLEYSHGHPFYSELVHINPQTKQIMSLLLNPFDYYIFHFAYHLINPWQQRTGAYVTSWNTVYYVLCCDYIIHFLPTDPQSAVLPVIYYNGKNPLQAIKCSLL
;
A
#
# COMPACT_ATOMS: atom_id res chain seq x y z
N MET A 1 16.69 10.63 19.05
CA MET A 1 15.91 11.50 18.15
C MET A 1 15.01 12.37 19.03
N ASN A 2 15.08 13.69 18.88
CA ASN A 2 14.44 14.62 19.81
C ASN A 2 12.94 14.74 19.48
N ILE A 3 12.06 14.80 20.48
CA ILE A 3 10.59 14.93 20.30
C ILE A 3 10.27 16.12 19.37
N LYS A 4 11.04 17.21 19.47
CA LYS A 4 10.90 18.41 18.62
C LYS A 4 11.17 18.17 17.13
N GLU A 5 12.02 17.22 16.76
CA GLU A 5 12.33 16.91 15.35
C GLU A 5 11.20 16.10 14.70
N HIS A 6 10.66 15.12 15.44
CA HIS A 6 9.52 14.33 14.99
C HIS A 6 8.26 15.19 14.79
N ASP A 7 7.99 16.11 15.72
CA ASP A 7 6.89 17.07 15.60
C ASP A 7 7.05 17.95 14.34
N ASN A 8 8.28 18.34 14.00
CA ASN A 8 8.55 19.15 12.82
C ASN A 8 8.31 18.38 11.50
N PHE A 9 8.66 17.08 11.46
CA PHE A 9 8.39 16.22 10.31
C PHE A 9 6.88 16.10 10.05
N MET A 10 6.09 15.82 11.09
CA MET A 10 4.64 15.66 10.95
C MET A 10 3.93 16.98 10.58
N VAL A 11 4.44 18.13 11.02
CA VAL A 11 3.97 19.44 10.55
C VAL A 11 4.24 19.61 9.05
N GLY A 12 5.44 19.24 8.59
CA GLY A 12 5.78 19.24 7.16
C GLY A 12 4.86 18.34 6.33
N VAL A 13 4.55 17.15 6.84
CA VAL A 13 3.59 16.22 6.23
C VAL A 13 2.21 16.84 6.10
N GLN A 14 1.67 17.41 7.18
CA GLN A 14 0.34 18.04 7.16
C GLN A 14 0.27 19.19 6.17
N HIS A 15 1.34 20.01 6.11
CA HIS A 15 1.45 21.06 5.11
C HIS A 15 1.43 20.48 3.70
N ALA A 16 2.29 19.50 3.41
CA ALA A 16 2.38 18.89 2.08
C ALA A 16 1.03 18.29 1.62
N LEU A 17 0.33 17.59 2.50
CA LEU A 17 -0.98 16.99 2.20
C LEU A 17 -2.08 18.02 1.90
N SER A 18 -1.95 19.25 2.43
CA SER A 18 -2.88 20.35 2.13
C SER A 18 -2.70 20.97 0.74
N LEU A 19 -1.55 20.73 0.10
CA LEU A 19 -1.21 21.36 -1.18
C LEU A 19 -1.96 20.73 -2.37
N PRO A 20 -2.08 21.45 -3.51
CA PRO A 20 -2.51 20.88 -4.79
C PRO A 20 -1.59 19.73 -5.23
N ILE A 21 -2.12 18.79 -6.03
CA ILE A 21 -1.45 17.53 -6.38
C ILE A 21 0.01 17.69 -6.82
N ARG A 22 0.31 18.66 -7.70
CA ARG A 22 1.68 18.93 -8.15
C ARG A 22 2.65 19.24 -7.01
N ALA A 23 2.32 20.24 -6.21
CA ALA A 23 3.16 20.65 -5.08
C ALA A 23 3.16 19.59 -3.97
N ARG A 24 2.02 18.95 -3.71
CA ARG A 24 1.89 17.83 -2.78
C ARG A 24 2.86 16.70 -3.12
N CYS A 25 2.89 16.24 -4.37
CA CYS A 25 3.79 15.15 -4.78
C CYS A 25 5.26 15.55 -4.69
N ALA A 26 5.60 16.80 -5.01
CA ALA A 26 6.97 17.31 -4.91
C ALA A 26 7.46 17.37 -3.45
N GLU A 27 6.69 18.00 -2.56
CA GLU A 27 7.01 18.11 -1.13
C GLU A 27 7.06 16.74 -0.45
N LEU A 28 6.10 15.87 -0.74
CA LEU A 28 6.12 14.50 -0.24
C LEU A 28 7.36 13.75 -0.71
N THR A 29 7.77 13.88 -1.96
CA THR A 29 9.00 13.24 -2.45
C THR A 29 10.22 13.65 -1.62
N VAL A 30 10.35 14.95 -1.30
CA VAL A 30 11.44 15.46 -0.47
C VAL A 30 11.38 14.91 0.95
N LEU A 31 10.19 14.85 1.55
CA LEU A 31 9.99 14.30 2.89
C LEU A 31 10.31 12.80 2.94
N LEU A 32 9.90 12.05 1.91
CA LEU A 32 10.16 10.61 1.80
C LEU A 32 11.65 10.28 1.68
N ASP A 33 12.44 11.13 1.01
CA ASP A 33 13.88 10.95 0.85
C ASP A 33 14.68 11.34 2.12
N ARG A 34 14.13 12.20 2.98
CA ARG A 34 14.83 12.76 4.15
C ARG A 34 14.39 12.19 5.49
N GLY A 35 13.19 11.61 5.56
CA GLY A 35 12.62 11.09 6.80
C GLY A 35 13.45 9.96 7.39
N SER A 36 13.54 9.92 8.72
CA SER A 36 14.08 8.76 9.42
C SER A 36 13.16 7.55 9.26
N LEU A 37 13.69 6.33 9.43
CA LEU A 37 12.87 5.11 9.31
C LEU A 37 11.65 5.13 10.26
N LEU A 38 11.80 5.69 11.46
CA LEU A 38 10.71 5.81 12.44
C LEU A 38 9.61 6.76 11.95
N GLU A 39 9.98 7.96 11.48
CA GLU A 39 9.04 8.94 10.93
C GLU A 39 8.31 8.38 9.71
N LEU A 40 9.08 7.79 8.80
CA LEU A 40 8.58 7.14 7.59
C LEU A 40 7.61 6.00 7.93
N HIS A 41 7.94 5.18 8.91
CA HIS A 41 7.07 4.10 9.37
C HIS A 41 5.74 4.64 9.90
N SER A 42 5.78 5.64 10.79
CA SER A 42 4.58 6.27 11.37
C SER A 42 3.74 7.04 10.35
N PHE A 43 4.38 7.64 9.35
CA PHE A 43 3.71 8.42 8.31
C PHE A 43 3.00 7.55 7.27
N PHE A 44 3.53 6.36 6.97
CA PHE A 44 3.04 5.53 5.87
C PHE A 44 1.52 5.32 5.88
N PRO A 45 0.86 4.89 6.99
CA PRO A 45 -0.59 4.71 7.02
C PRO A 45 -1.36 6.00 6.72
N VAL A 46 -0.88 7.15 7.20
CA VAL A 46 -1.49 8.46 6.97
C VAL A 46 -1.47 8.81 5.48
N LEU A 47 -0.36 8.52 4.79
CA LEU A 47 -0.24 8.72 3.35
C LEU A 47 -1.21 7.81 2.58
N ILE A 48 -1.27 6.53 2.92
CA ILE A 48 -2.16 5.56 2.27
C ILE A 48 -3.63 5.95 2.45
N ASP A 49 -4.02 6.34 3.65
CA ASP A 49 -5.38 6.82 3.94
C ASP A 49 -5.72 8.08 3.15
N ASN A 50 -4.78 9.01 2.97
CA ASN A 50 -4.98 10.21 2.17
C ASN A 50 -5.13 9.89 0.67
N ILE A 51 -4.34 8.95 0.16
CA ILE A 51 -4.40 8.55 -1.26
C ILE A 51 -5.75 7.90 -1.57
N PHE A 52 -6.18 6.94 -0.75
CA PHE A 52 -7.31 6.06 -1.08
C PHE A 52 -8.63 6.39 -0.40
N GLY A 53 -8.61 7.12 0.71
CA GLY A 53 -9.79 7.52 1.49
C GLY A 53 -10.72 6.35 1.86
N PRO A 54 -10.24 5.31 2.58
CA PRO A 54 -10.98 4.07 2.76
C PRO A 54 -12.30 4.24 3.53
N GLN A 55 -12.43 5.27 4.36
CA GLN A 55 -13.61 5.53 5.20
C GLN A 55 -14.47 6.70 4.68
N GLY A 56 -14.41 6.98 3.37
CA GLY A 56 -15.15 8.10 2.78
C GLY A 56 -14.51 9.46 3.05
N THR A 57 -13.26 9.49 3.52
CA THR A 57 -12.42 10.69 3.55
C THR A 57 -12.04 11.11 2.13
N LEU A 58 -11.68 12.39 1.95
CA LEU A 58 -11.28 12.92 0.64
C LEU A 58 -10.02 12.21 0.14
N ALA A 59 -10.15 11.50 -0.98
CA ALA A 59 -9.06 10.76 -1.64
C ALA A 59 -8.41 11.61 -2.75
N TRP A 60 -7.33 11.11 -3.35
CA TRP A 60 -6.62 11.82 -4.42
C TRP A 60 -7.28 11.70 -5.82
N GLY A 61 -8.47 11.12 -5.91
CA GLY A 61 -9.24 11.10 -7.16
C GLY A 61 -8.67 10.17 -8.25
N LEU A 62 -7.98 9.08 -7.87
CA LEU A 62 -7.32 8.17 -8.84
C LEU A 62 -8.29 7.58 -9.88
N ARG A 63 -9.56 7.40 -9.51
CA ARG A 63 -10.62 6.89 -10.39
C ARG A 63 -11.29 7.96 -11.27
N SER A 64 -11.04 9.24 -11.02
CA SER A 64 -11.71 10.34 -11.71
C SER A 64 -10.76 11.18 -12.56
N ILE A 65 -9.47 11.26 -12.18
CA ILE A 65 -8.48 12.01 -12.93
C ILE A 65 -8.07 11.20 -14.17
N THR A 66 -8.20 11.83 -15.33
CA THR A 66 -7.89 11.27 -16.66
C THR A 66 -6.74 12.02 -17.33
N GLU A 67 -6.17 11.43 -18.39
CA GLU A 67 -4.99 11.95 -19.11
C GLU A 67 -5.13 13.41 -19.59
N ALA A 68 -6.34 13.89 -19.85
CA ALA A 68 -6.61 15.27 -20.26
C ALA A 68 -6.39 16.30 -19.14
N GLN A 69 -6.24 15.86 -17.89
CA GLN A 69 -6.09 16.72 -16.72
C GLN A 69 -4.60 16.84 -16.34
N GLU A 70 -4.18 18.04 -15.94
CA GLU A 70 -2.77 18.33 -15.61
C GLU A 70 -2.21 17.42 -14.49
N ASP A 71 -3.06 17.06 -13.53
CA ASP A 71 -2.69 16.24 -12.37
C ASP A 71 -2.40 14.77 -12.71
N PHE A 72 -2.82 14.29 -13.89
CA PHE A 72 -2.68 12.90 -14.29
C PHE A 72 -1.22 12.42 -14.26
N HIS A 73 -0.35 13.12 -14.98
CA HIS A 73 1.05 12.74 -15.13
C HIS A 73 1.78 12.79 -13.79
N GLN A 74 1.42 13.73 -12.92
CA GLN A 74 2.03 13.85 -11.62
C GLN A 74 1.66 12.67 -10.71
N LEU A 75 0.38 12.30 -10.65
CA LEU A 75 -0.09 11.17 -9.85
C LEU A 75 0.45 9.85 -10.37
N HIS A 76 0.41 9.67 -11.70
CA HIS A 76 0.96 8.51 -12.37
C HIS A 76 2.46 8.36 -12.05
N HIS A 77 3.25 9.42 -12.23
CA HIS A 77 4.67 9.39 -11.89
C HIS A 77 4.92 9.08 -10.40
N PHE A 78 4.21 9.76 -9.50
CA PHE A 78 4.38 9.60 -8.05
C PHE A 78 4.11 8.17 -7.59
N LEU A 79 3.06 7.55 -8.12
CA LEU A 79 2.57 6.23 -7.74
C LEU A 79 3.14 5.08 -8.61
N SER A 80 3.78 5.36 -9.74
CA SER A 80 4.33 4.33 -10.63
C SER A 80 5.28 3.36 -9.89
N PRO A 81 5.50 2.12 -10.37
CA PRO A 81 6.39 1.15 -9.73
C PRO A 81 7.82 1.64 -9.46
N CYS A 82 8.31 2.58 -10.27
CA CYS A 82 9.62 3.21 -10.15
C CYS A 82 9.55 4.63 -9.52
N GLY A 83 8.36 5.05 -9.11
CA GLY A 83 8.05 6.38 -8.60
C GLY A 83 8.47 6.58 -7.13
N PRO A 84 8.41 7.83 -6.65
CA PRO A 84 8.67 8.21 -5.26
C PRO A 84 8.00 7.29 -4.22
N LEU A 85 6.71 6.95 -4.40
CA LEU A 85 6.00 6.12 -3.42
C LEU A 85 6.60 4.72 -3.30
N PHE A 86 6.91 4.07 -4.43
CA PHE A 86 7.48 2.72 -4.39
C PHE A 86 8.93 2.71 -3.91
N LYS A 87 9.74 3.73 -4.23
CA LYS A 87 11.08 3.90 -3.62
C LYS A 87 11.00 3.99 -2.10
N PHE A 88 9.99 4.70 -1.59
CA PHE A 88 9.69 4.77 -0.17
C PHE A 88 9.25 3.41 0.40
N ILE A 89 8.30 2.71 -0.25
CA ILE A 89 7.88 1.35 0.15
C ILE A 89 9.08 0.40 0.23
N TYR A 90 9.98 0.44 -0.76
CA TYR A 90 11.21 -0.37 -0.76
C TYR A 90 12.17 0.02 0.37
N THR A 91 12.20 1.29 0.77
CA THR A 91 12.98 1.72 1.93
C THR A 91 12.44 1.11 3.23
N LEU A 92 11.11 1.10 3.42
CA LEU A 92 10.49 0.45 4.58
C LEU A 92 10.70 -1.07 4.57
N LEU A 93 10.63 -1.71 3.40
CA LEU A 93 10.82 -3.16 3.25
C LEU A 93 12.21 -3.67 3.63
N LYS A 94 13.21 -2.78 3.77
CA LYS A 94 14.54 -3.15 4.26
C LYS A 94 14.50 -3.66 5.71
N ASP A 95 13.52 -3.23 6.51
CA ASP A 95 13.29 -3.76 7.86
C ASP A 95 12.11 -4.75 7.86
N PRO A 96 12.36 -6.06 8.03
CA PRO A 96 11.31 -7.08 7.99
C PRO A 96 10.31 -6.99 9.17
N ASN A 97 10.67 -6.26 10.24
CA ASN A 97 9.81 -6.08 11.41
C ASN A 97 8.74 -5.00 11.20
N ILE A 98 8.87 -4.18 10.15
CA ILE A 98 7.86 -3.18 9.82
C ILE A 98 6.63 -3.91 9.28
N LYS A 99 5.53 -3.83 10.05
CA LYS A 99 4.21 -4.36 9.72
C LYS A 99 3.14 -3.31 9.96
N TYR A 100 2.07 -3.41 9.20
CA TYR A 100 0.91 -2.54 9.29
C TYR A 100 -0.36 -3.36 9.46
N GLU A 101 -1.23 -2.87 10.33
CA GLU A 101 -2.52 -3.49 10.57
C GLU A 101 -3.53 -3.13 9.48
N PHE A 102 -3.98 -4.13 8.73
CA PHE A 102 -5.04 -3.97 7.76
C PHE A 102 -6.39 -4.42 8.37
N PRO A 103 -7.39 -3.52 8.47
CA PRO A 103 -8.67 -3.83 9.10
C PRO A 103 -9.44 -4.93 8.37
N LEU A 104 -9.99 -5.90 9.12
CA LEU A 104 -10.84 -6.95 8.54
C LEU A 104 -12.12 -6.37 7.89
N SER A 105 -12.57 -5.20 8.33
CA SER A 105 -13.73 -4.50 7.75
C SER A 105 -13.56 -4.20 6.26
N TYR A 106 -12.32 -4.09 5.77
CA TYR A 106 -12.00 -3.85 4.37
C TYR A 106 -12.01 -5.13 3.52
N LEU A 107 -12.00 -6.30 4.16
CA LEU A 107 -12.08 -7.58 3.46
C LEU A 107 -13.53 -7.93 3.07
N PRO A 108 -13.75 -8.62 1.94
CA PRO A 108 -15.02 -9.24 1.61
C PRO A 108 -15.52 -10.17 2.73
N THR A 109 -16.84 -10.18 2.98
CA THR A 109 -17.46 -10.95 4.07
C THR A 109 -17.07 -12.42 4.07
N LYS A 110 -16.99 -13.07 2.90
CA LYS A 110 -16.60 -14.49 2.81
C LYS A 110 -15.17 -14.73 3.30
N ILE A 111 -14.25 -13.79 3.06
CA ILE A 111 -12.86 -13.90 3.54
C ILE A 111 -12.81 -13.71 5.05
N ARG A 112 -13.57 -12.75 5.60
CA ARG A 112 -13.69 -12.60 7.06
C ARG A 112 -14.18 -13.88 7.74
N GLN A 113 -15.27 -14.45 7.23
CA GLN A 113 -15.82 -15.71 7.75
C GLN A 113 -14.80 -16.85 7.67
N PHE A 114 -14.08 -16.97 6.54
CA PHE A 114 -13.02 -17.97 6.42
C PHE A 114 -11.93 -17.80 7.48
N LEU A 115 -11.49 -16.57 7.73
CA LEU A 115 -10.49 -16.28 8.77
C LEU A 115 -11.03 -16.65 10.17
N GLU A 116 -12.27 -16.31 10.49
CA GLU A 116 -12.93 -16.68 11.75
C GLU A 116 -13.01 -18.20 11.94
N TYR A 117 -13.37 -18.95 10.90
CA TYR A 117 -13.46 -20.42 10.94
C TYR A 117 -12.09 -21.13 10.95
N SER A 118 -11.04 -20.47 10.44
CA SER A 118 -9.70 -21.05 10.36
C SER A 118 -9.00 -21.24 11.71
N HIS A 119 -9.58 -20.73 12.81
CA HIS A 119 -9.12 -20.86 14.21
C HIS A 119 -7.59 -20.86 14.37
N GLY A 120 -6.92 -19.86 13.81
CA GLY A 120 -5.48 -19.67 14.02
C GLY A 120 -4.63 -20.81 13.46
N HIS A 121 -5.02 -21.40 12.33
CA HIS A 121 -4.20 -22.39 11.63
C HIS A 121 -2.75 -21.85 11.51
N PRO A 122 -1.70 -22.61 11.94
CA PRO A 122 -0.33 -22.10 12.05
C PRO A 122 0.24 -21.52 10.75
N PHE A 123 -0.33 -21.91 9.61
CA PHE A 123 0.02 -21.33 8.31
C PHE A 123 -0.20 -19.81 8.24
N TYR A 124 -1.20 -19.28 8.94
CA TYR A 124 -1.55 -17.85 8.91
C TYR A 124 -1.03 -17.06 10.10
N SER A 125 -0.33 -17.68 11.07
CA SER A 125 -0.01 -17.07 12.37
C SER A 125 0.78 -15.76 12.24
N GLU A 126 1.64 -15.64 11.24
CA GLU A 126 2.44 -14.44 10.96
C GLU A 126 1.66 -13.35 10.21
N LEU A 127 0.51 -13.71 9.63
CA LEU A 127 -0.35 -12.81 8.83
C LEU A 127 -1.51 -12.23 9.64
N VAL A 128 -1.83 -12.81 10.80
CA VAL A 128 -3.00 -12.40 11.61
C VAL A 128 -2.55 -11.80 12.93
N HIS A 129 -3.12 -10.64 13.27
CA HIS A 129 -3.04 -10.12 14.63
C HIS A 129 -4.19 -10.72 15.44
N ILE A 130 -3.86 -11.57 16.41
CA ILE A 130 -4.84 -12.21 17.30
C ILE A 130 -4.83 -11.53 18.66
N ASN A 131 -6.01 -11.16 19.15
CA ASN A 131 -6.14 -10.67 20.52
C ASN A 131 -5.81 -11.80 21.52
N PRO A 132 -4.85 -11.59 22.44
CA PRO A 132 -4.38 -12.64 23.34
C PRO A 132 -5.45 -13.12 24.34
N GLN A 133 -6.42 -12.26 24.68
CA GLN A 133 -7.49 -12.52 25.64
C GLN A 133 -8.68 -13.22 24.96
N THR A 134 -9.19 -12.66 23.87
CA THR A 134 -10.41 -13.17 23.20
C THR A 134 -10.13 -14.27 22.18
N LYS A 135 -8.86 -14.46 21.78
CA LYS A 135 -8.42 -15.35 20.69
C LYS A 135 -9.05 -15.03 19.34
N GLN A 136 -9.59 -13.81 19.17
CA GLN A 136 -10.17 -13.34 17.92
C GLN A 136 -9.12 -12.65 17.06
N ILE A 137 -9.24 -12.82 15.74
CA ILE A 137 -8.43 -12.11 14.75
C ILE A 137 -8.95 -10.66 14.68
N MET A 138 -8.05 -9.69 14.87
CA MET A 138 -8.37 -8.26 14.88
C MET A 138 -8.06 -7.59 13.54
N SER A 139 -6.93 -7.95 12.94
CA SER A 139 -6.43 -7.37 11.69
C SER A 139 -5.46 -8.33 10.99
N LEU A 140 -5.14 -8.03 9.73
CA LEU A 140 -4.00 -8.66 9.05
C LEU A 140 -2.73 -7.85 9.32
N LEU A 141 -1.60 -8.53 9.48
CA LEU A 141 -0.27 -7.91 9.60
C LEU A 141 0.43 -7.96 8.25
N LEU A 142 0.45 -6.82 7.56
CA LEU A 142 0.96 -6.71 6.20
C LEU A 142 2.30 -5.98 6.19
N ASN A 143 3.21 -6.40 5.30
CA ASN A 143 4.40 -5.59 5.01
C ASN A 143 3.99 -4.30 4.23
N PRO A 144 4.86 -3.28 4.12
CA PRO A 144 4.54 -2.02 3.45
C PRO A 144 3.97 -2.18 2.03
N PHE A 145 4.53 -3.09 1.23
CA PHE A 145 4.08 -3.33 -0.14
C PHE A 145 2.70 -3.99 -0.17
N ASP A 146 2.49 -5.07 0.58
CA ASP A 146 1.18 -5.72 0.67
C ASP A 146 0.11 -4.75 1.18
N TYR A 147 0.44 -3.93 2.18
CA TYR A 147 -0.46 -2.93 2.73
C TYR A 147 -0.91 -1.92 1.67
N TYR A 148 0.02 -1.43 0.84
CA TYR A 148 -0.29 -0.57 -0.30
C TYR A 148 -1.19 -1.28 -1.31
N ILE A 149 -0.83 -2.49 -1.74
CA ILE A 149 -1.57 -3.24 -2.77
C ILE A 149 -2.98 -3.60 -2.30
N PHE A 150 -3.15 -3.96 -1.02
CA PHE A 150 -4.47 -4.23 -0.45
C PHE A 150 -5.35 -2.98 -0.42
N HIS A 151 -4.81 -1.81 -0.07
CA HIS A 151 -5.57 -0.55 -0.16
C HIS A 151 -5.87 -0.16 -1.59
N PHE A 152 -4.94 -0.35 -2.52
CA PHE A 152 -5.13 -0.11 -3.95
C PHE A 152 -6.26 -0.98 -4.51
N ALA A 153 -6.30 -2.27 -4.16
CA ALA A 153 -7.37 -3.18 -4.54
C ALA A 153 -8.71 -2.82 -3.86
N TYR A 154 -8.68 -2.52 -2.56
CA TYR A 154 -9.86 -2.12 -1.80
C TYR A 154 -10.50 -0.85 -2.35
N HIS A 155 -9.70 0.12 -2.80
CA HIS A 155 -10.17 1.39 -3.36
C HIS A 155 -11.17 1.20 -4.53
N LEU A 156 -11.04 0.13 -5.31
CA LEU A 156 -11.96 -0.21 -6.39
C LEU A 156 -13.34 -0.66 -5.89
N ILE A 157 -13.34 -1.51 -4.85
CA ILE A 157 -14.55 -2.14 -4.31
C ILE A 157 -15.14 -1.39 -3.10
N ASN A 158 -14.52 -0.28 -2.69
CA ASN A 158 -14.93 0.48 -1.52
C ASN A 158 -16.35 1.08 -1.73
N PRO A 159 -17.35 0.70 -0.91
CA PRO A 159 -18.71 1.21 -1.02
C PRO A 159 -18.81 2.74 -0.88
N TRP A 160 -17.94 3.36 -0.07
CA TRP A 160 -17.94 4.81 0.12
C TRP A 160 -17.59 5.56 -1.17
N GLN A 161 -16.67 5.00 -1.96
CA GLN A 161 -16.24 5.56 -3.25
C GLN A 161 -17.24 5.26 -4.39
N GLN A 162 -18.19 4.35 -4.20
CA GLN A 162 -19.25 4.09 -5.19
C GLN A 162 -20.43 5.04 -5.04
N ARG A 163 -20.67 5.55 -3.82
CA ARG A 163 -21.77 6.49 -3.53
C ARG A 163 -21.59 7.87 -4.14
N THR A 164 -20.36 8.28 -4.41
CA THR A 164 -20.03 9.60 -4.98
C THR A 164 -20.33 9.72 -6.48
N GLY A 165 -20.88 8.67 -7.12
CA GLY A 165 -21.31 8.72 -8.52
C GLY A 165 -20.17 8.73 -9.55
N ALA A 166 -18.91 8.69 -9.08
CA ALA A 166 -17.73 8.52 -9.92
C ALA A 166 -17.62 7.07 -10.40
N TYR A 167 -18.55 6.61 -11.24
CA TYR A 167 -18.37 5.38 -11.98
C TYR A 167 -17.05 5.48 -12.75
N VAL A 168 -16.30 4.37 -12.85
CA VAL A 168 -15.15 4.28 -13.76
C VAL A 168 -15.74 4.32 -15.17
N THR A 169 -15.95 5.52 -15.69
CA THR A 169 -16.57 5.73 -17.00
C THR A 169 -15.54 5.68 -18.12
N SER A 170 -14.25 5.66 -17.77
CA SER A 170 -13.17 5.72 -18.74
C SER A 170 -11.99 4.80 -18.38
N TRP A 171 -11.44 4.17 -19.40
CA TRP A 171 -10.26 3.31 -19.35
C TRP A 171 -8.96 4.12 -19.41
N ASN A 172 -9.00 5.41 -19.09
CA ASN A 172 -7.87 6.34 -19.14
C ASN A 172 -7.67 7.09 -17.81
N THR A 173 -8.15 6.52 -16.71
CA THR A 173 -7.97 7.07 -15.37
C THR A 173 -6.59 6.71 -14.83
N VAL A 174 -6.07 7.53 -13.90
CA VAL A 174 -4.79 7.23 -13.21
C VAL A 174 -4.82 5.83 -12.60
N TYR A 175 -5.92 5.45 -11.95
CA TYR A 175 -6.08 4.13 -11.34
C TYR A 175 -5.92 3.01 -12.36
N TYR A 176 -6.57 3.13 -13.53
CA TYR A 176 -6.52 2.10 -14.56
C TYR A 176 -5.11 1.93 -15.12
N VAL A 177 -4.43 3.03 -15.46
CA VAL A 177 -3.06 2.99 -16.00
C VAL A 177 -2.09 2.40 -14.97
N LEU A 178 -2.19 2.81 -13.70
CA LEU A 178 -1.37 2.24 -12.63
C LEU A 178 -1.63 0.74 -12.45
N CYS A 179 -2.88 0.28 -12.57
CA CYS A 179 -3.20 -1.15 -12.50
C CYS A 179 -2.48 -1.94 -13.61
N CYS A 180 -2.47 -1.43 -14.84
CA CYS A 180 -1.72 -2.02 -15.95
C CYS A 180 -0.21 -2.06 -15.65
N ASP A 181 0.36 -0.93 -15.20
CA ASP A 181 1.79 -0.85 -14.87
C ASP A 181 2.17 -1.82 -13.75
N TYR A 182 1.31 -1.97 -12.74
CA TYR A 182 1.55 -2.87 -11.61
C TYR A 182 1.51 -4.33 -12.03
N ILE A 183 0.55 -4.73 -12.87
CA ILE A 183 0.48 -6.09 -13.39
C ILE A 183 1.73 -6.38 -14.22
N ILE A 184 2.12 -5.47 -15.13
CA ILE A 184 3.31 -5.66 -15.98
C ILE A 184 4.59 -5.74 -15.16
N HIS A 185 4.72 -4.89 -14.13
CA HIS A 185 5.97 -4.76 -13.37
C HIS A 185 6.11 -5.83 -12.27
N PHE A 186 5.04 -6.12 -11.53
CA PHE A 186 5.09 -7.01 -10.36
C PHE A 186 4.69 -8.45 -10.67
N LEU A 187 4.07 -8.73 -11.82
CA LEU A 187 3.68 -10.08 -12.23
C LEU A 187 4.31 -10.41 -13.60
N PRO A 188 5.63 -10.55 -13.67
CA PRO A 188 6.29 -10.87 -14.94
C PRO A 188 5.81 -12.20 -15.49
N THR A 189 5.58 -12.25 -16.79
CA THR A 189 5.15 -13.46 -17.51
C THR A 189 6.34 -14.34 -17.94
N ASP A 190 7.54 -13.78 -17.96
CA ASP A 190 8.78 -14.52 -18.22
C ASP A 190 9.20 -15.30 -16.97
N PRO A 191 9.28 -16.64 -17.02
CA PRO A 191 9.74 -17.48 -15.90
C PRO A 191 11.15 -17.15 -15.39
N GLN A 192 11.99 -16.51 -16.20
CA GLN A 192 13.36 -16.12 -15.82
C GLN A 192 13.41 -14.75 -15.13
N SER A 193 12.35 -13.97 -15.21
CA SER A 193 12.28 -12.65 -14.59
C SER A 193 11.99 -12.77 -13.09
N ALA A 194 12.74 -12.04 -12.28
CA ALA A 194 12.49 -11.98 -10.85
C ALA A 194 11.22 -11.19 -10.55
N VAL A 195 10.35 -11.74 -9.71
CA VAL A 195 9.21 -11.01 -9.15
C VAL A 195 9.72 -9.93 -8.21
N LEU A 196 9.29 -8.69 -8.45
CA LEU A 196 9.64 -7.53 -7.61
C LEU A 196 8.42 -7.06 -6.79
N PRO A 197 8.65 -6.39 -5.64
CA PRO A 197 9.89 -6.47 -4.86
C PRO A 197 10.14 -7.89 -4.35
N VAL A 198 11.42 -8.23 -4.13
CA VAL A 198 11.79 -9.51 -3.52
C VAL A 198 11.39 -9.47 -2.04
N ILE A 199 10.21 -10.01 -1.73
CA ILE A 199 9.68 -10.10 -0.36
C ILE A 199 9.85 -11.52 0.16
N TYR A 200 10.51 -11.65 1.30
CA TYR A 200 10.59 -12.91 2.02
C TYR A 200 9.38 -13.06 2.93
N TYR A 201 8.39 -13.82 2.47
CA TYR A 201 7.27 -14.24 3.30
C TYR A 201 7.73 -15.38 4.21
N ASN A 202 7.70 -15.15 5.53
CA ASN A 202 7.89 -16.20 6.53
C ASN A 202 6.63 -17.06 6.61
N GLY A 203 6.43 -17.86 5.56
CA GLY A 203 5.49 -18.97 5.50
C GLY A 203 6.17 -20.08 4.71
N LYS A 204 5.75 -21.33 4.84
CA LYS A 204 6.26 -22.43 4.01
C LYS A 204 5.80 -22.20 2.57
N ASN A 205 6.50 -21.33 1.86
CA ASN A 205 6.35 -21.10 0.45
C ASN A 205 6.68 -22.45 -0.22
N PRO A 206 5.75 -23.10 -0.93
CA PRO A 206 6.03 -24.42 -1.52
C PRO A 206 7.16 -24.42 -2.57
N LEU A 207 7.70 -23.27 -2.94
CA LEU A 207 8.70 -23.13 -3.99
C LEU A 207 9.76 -22.10 -3.61
N GLN A 208 10.54 -22.35 -2.56
CA GLN A 208 11.94 -21.94 -2.65
C GLN A 208 12.59 -22.94 -3.60
N ALA A 209 12.67 -22.57 -4.88
CA ALA A 209 13.54 -23.28 -5.81
C ALA A 209 14.94 -23.23 -5.22
N ILE A 210 15.34 -24.34 -4.60
CA ILE A 210 16.71 -24.66 -4.32
C ILE A 210 17.40 -24.45 -5.66
N LYS A 211 18.29 -23.45 -5.75
CA LYS A 211 19.25 -23.39 -6.85
C LYS A 211 19.95 -24.75 -6.81
N CYS A 212 19.58 -25.66 -7.70
CA CYS A 212 20.39 -26.80 -8.03
C CYS A 212 21.68 -26.22 -8.59
N SER A 213 22.65 -26.00 -7.70
CA SER A 213 24.05 -25.97 -8.05
C SER A 213 24.39 -27.38 -8.53
N LEU A 214 24.09 -27.64 -9.81
CA LEU A 214 24.68 -28.76 -10.52
C LEU A 214 26.04 -28.29 -11.01
N LEU A 215 27.03 -29.06 -10.57
CA LEU A 215 28.39 -29.18 -11.09
C LEU A 215 28.41 -29.20 -12.62
#